data_AF-A0A934U770-F1
#
_entry.id   AF-A0A934U770-F1
#
_cell.length_a   1.000
_cell.length_b   1.000
_cell.length_c   1.000
_cell.angle_alpha   90.00
_cell.angle_beta   90.00
_cell.angle_gamma   90.00
#
_symmetry.space_group_name_H-M   'P 1'
#
loop_
_entity.id
_entity.type
_entity.pdbx_description
1 polymer ?
#
loop_
_entity_poly.entity_id
_entity_poly.type
_entity_poly.pdbx_seq_one_letter_code
_entity_poly.pdbx_strand_id
1 'polypeptide(L)'
;MAPPQQPPYGQGPPFGQQPPYGQQPPYGQQPWQGQYLPPPVQPVQPPGPGLVNHVKRAFDWDVRGVEVSPREQQQLNGAGVLEGRLQGLLAWRRSTLLVVLPILTLSVVLSIVDAARRISNARVDGPGGGSLYTGFGIFFQWLPTIGLMFIPIGMLIVLLQWTDVRRPSKTLVVCWFGSIAIPLLAALIPIDWVIDLVVLRDRMEAAGFTPEEISTELFGLRVVYAVQYAVTLLPVLISVAGGVLKGAVRAKSLFPSASLPGWFLVTVAPFYSMITIIVFVLFEQIIGNGVLLVGVACLAAAPWVFVYFRKTFTRPLSVRDAQGKLARAAWIGGAATALGIVFVFVFVFTGEVDGVAVIGSSGDTNAGTALFTYLQILQTTLEVFARSTVTSVVMCLFFVNMVFREWQAATAMSPEVKREHDSEMNMLRRYDVAERTGVWPTMPPR
;
A
#
# COMPACT_ATOMS: atom_id res chain seq x y z
N MET A 1 -7.32 -35.54 -46.14
CA MET A 1 -8.10 -34.32 -45.89
C MET A 1 -7.46 -33.20 -46.68
N ALA A 2 -8.17 -32.69 -47.69
CA ALA A 2 -7.65 -31.68 -48.61
C ALA A 2 -7.65 -30.29 -47.96
N PRO A 3 -6.68 -29.41 -48.26
CA PRO A 3 -6.64 -28.06 -47.73
C PRO A 3 -7.78 -27.19 -48.29
N PRO A 4 -8.34 -26.27 -47.50
CA PRO A 4 -9.42 -25.38 -47.93
C PRO A 4 -8.90 -24.36 -48.96
N GLN A 5 -9.66 -24.21 -50.04
CA GLN A 5 -9.41 -23.25 -51.12
C GLN A 5 -9.63 -21.81 -50.61
N GLN A 6 -8.67 -20.93 -50.93
CA GLN A 6 -8.77 -19.50 -50.67
C GLN A 6 -9.76 -18.84 -51.65
N PRO A 7 -10.60 -17.89 -51.18
CA PRO A 7 -11.51 -17.17 -52.06
C PRO A 7 -10.78 -16.19 -52.99
N PRO A 8 -11.36 -15.88 -54.18
CA PRO A 8 -10.72 -15.04 -55.20
C PRO A 8 -10.61 -13.59 -54.75
N TYR A 9 -9.45 -12.98 -55.03
CA TYR A 9 -9.22 -11.55 -54.84
C TYR A 9 -10.18 -10.72 -55.70
N GLY A 10 -11.02 -9.92 -55.02
CA GLY A 10 -11.94 -8.97 -55.65
C GLY A 10 -11.19 -7.82 -56.32
N GLN A 11 -11.61 -7.50 -57.53
CA GLN A 11 -11.14 -6.40 -58.37
C GLN A 11 -11.30 -5.04 -57.66
N GLY A 12 -10.24 -4.23 -57.69
CA GLY A 12 -10.26 -2.86 -57.20
C GLY A 12 -11.15 -1.95 -58.07
N PRO A 13 -11.72 -0.89 -57.49
CA PRO A 13 -12.60 0.03 -58.19
C PRO A 13 -11.87 0.79 -59.32
N PRO A 14 -12.58 1.15 -60.41
CA PRO A 14 -12.01 1.81 -61.57
C PRO A 14 -11.58 3.24 -61.24
N PHE A 15 -10.42 3.63 -61.79
CA PHE A 15 -9.88 4.97 -61.73
C PHE A 15 -10.90 5.99 -62.29
N GLY A 16 -11.43 6.82 -61.40
CA GLY A 16 -12.28 7.96 -61.75
C GLY A 16 -11.48 9.02 -62.52
N GLN A 17 -12.08 9.51 -63.59
CA GLN A 17 -11.53 10.47 -64.54
C GLN A 17 -11.11 11.78 -63.84
N GLN A 18 -9.91 12.26 -64.19
CA GLN A 18 -9.47 13.62 -63.87
C GLN A 18 -10.29 14.64 -64.69
N PRO A 19 -10.84 15.69 -64.07
CA PRO A 19 -11.53 16.75 -64.81
C PRO A 19 -10.55 17.58 -65.67
N PRO A 20 -11.03 18.19 -66.77
CA PRO A 20 -10.22 18.91 -67.72
C PRO A 20 -9.67 20.21 -67.13
N TYR A 21 -8.41 20.51 -67.43
CA TYR A 21 -7.76 21.78 -67.12
C TYR A 21 -8.54 22.97 -67.72
N GLY A 22 -9.34 23.63 -66.90
CA GLY A 22 -9.94 24.93 -67.19
C GLY A 22 -8.90 26.02 -67.06
N GLN A 23 -8.83 26.88 -68.07
CA GLN A 23 -7.93 28.02 -68.17
C GLN A 23 -8.01 28.91 -66.93
N GLN A 24 -6.84 29.20 -66.33
CA GLN A 24 -6.71 30.21 -65.29
C GLN A 24 -6.85 31.62 -65.91
N PRO A 25 -7.73 32.47 -65.38
CA PRO A 25 -7.80 33.86 -65.80
C PRO A 25 -6.57 34.66 -65.34
N PRO A 26 -6.22 35.76 -66.04
CA PRO A 26 -5.04 36.57 -65.75
C PRO A 26 -5.16 37.25 -64.39
N TYR A 27 -4.05 37.26 -63.65
CA TYR A 27 -3.86 37.88 -62.35
C TYR A 27 -4.46 39.28 -62.23
N GLY A 28 -5.65 39.38 -61.64
CA GLY A 28 -6.10 40.58 -60.96
C GLY A 28 -5.49 40.61 -59.57
N GLN A 29 -4.71 41.65 -59.26
CA GLN A 29 -4.25 41.90 -57.90
C GLN A 29 -5.47 42.11 -56.99
N GLN A 30 -5.91 41.05 -56.32
CA GLN A 30 -6.84 41.20 -55.21
C GLN A 30 -6.09 41.86 -54.06
N PRO A 31 -6.62 42.97 -53.49
CA PRO A 31 -6.05 43.54 -52.29
C PRO A 31 -6.00 42.44 -51.23
N TRP A 32 -4.88 42.33 -50.50
CA TRP A 32 -4.71 41.46 -49.34
C TRP A 32 -5.76 41.82 -48.28
N GLN A 33 -7.01 41.37 -48.48
CA GLN A 33 -7.97 41.23 -47.41
C GLN A 33 -7.39 40.13 -46.55
N GLY A 34 -6.81 40.53 -45.42
CA GLY A 34 -6.23 39.62 -44.44
C GLY A 34 -7.17 38.45 -44.25
N GLN A 35 -6.81 37.30 -44.83
CA GLN A 35 -7.53 36.05 -44.66
C GLN A 35 -7.40 35.76 -43.17
N TYR A 36 -8.41 36.15 -42.40
CA TYR A 36 -8.58 35.70 -41.03
C TYR A 36 -8.72 34.19 -41.14
N LEU A 37 -7.59 33.49 -41.05
CA LEU A 37 -7.59 32.06 -40.85
C LEU A 37 -8.48 31.84 -39.62
N PRO A 38 -9.59 31.09 -39.74
CA PRO A 38 -10.41 30.80 -38.58
C PRO A 38 -9.47 30.26 -37.50
N PRO A 39 -9.57 30.75 -36.25
CA PRO A 39 -8.69 30.31 -35.19
C PRO A 39 -8.68 28.77 -35.18
N PRO A 40 -7.50 28.13 -35.08
CA PRO A 40 -7.41 26.69 -35.14
C PRO A 40 -8.39 26.10 -34.15
N VAL A 41 -9.33 25.30 -34.65
CA VAL A 41 -10.36 24.67 -33.83
C VAL A 41 -9.63 23.85 -32.77
N GLN A 42 -9.64 24.33 -31.53
CA GLN A 42 -9.01 23.61 -30.44
C GLN A 42 -9.75 22.27 -30.31
N PRO A 43 -9.05 21.13 -30.39
CA PRO A 43 -9.69 19.85 -30.23
C PRO A 43 -10.39 19.83 -28.88
N VAL A 44 -11.70 19.54 -28.89
CA VAL A 44 -12.52 19.43 -27.68
C VAL A 44 -11.83 18.45 -26.75
N GLN A 45 -11.34 18.94 -25.60
CA GLN A 45 -10.67 18.08 -24.64
C GLN A 45 -11.69 17.07 -24.09
N PRO A 46 -11.43 15.75 -24.19
CA PRO A 46 -12.34 14.77 -23.62
C PRO A 46 -12.49 14.97 -22.11
N PRO A 47 -13.66 14.65 -21.54
CA PRO A 47 -13.87 14.76 -20.09
C PRO A 47 -12.89 13.87 -19.33
N GLY A 48 -12.37 14.41 -18.23
CA GLY A 48 -11.54 13.65 -17.28
C GLY A 48 -12.39 12.83 -16.30
N PRO A 49 -11.74 11.99 -15.46
CA PRO A 49 -12.43 11.31 -14.37
C PRO A 49 -12.91 12.32 -13.32
N GLY A 50 -14.13 12.15 -12.81
CA GLY A 50 -14.62 12.92 -11.66
C GLY A 50 -14.05 12.42 -10.33
N LEU A 51 -14.25 13.18 -9.25
CA LEU A 51 -13.83 12.82 -7.89
C LEU A 51 -14.41 11.46 -7.44
N VAL A 52 -15.70 11.23 -7.72
CA VAL A 52 -16.39 9.97 -7.41
C VAL A 52 -15.71 8.77 -8.10
N ASN A 53 -15.26 8.95 -9.34
CA ASN A 53 -14.55 7.91 -10.07
C ASN A 53 -13.20 7.59 -9.40
N HIS A 54 -12.47 8.60 -8.94
CA HIS A 54 -11.22 8.38 -8.21
C HIS A 54 -11.43 7.62 -6.90
N VAL A 55 -12.46 7.99 -6.12
CA VAL A 55 -12.80 7.30 -4.87
C VAL A 55 -13.21 5.85 -5.15
N LYS A 56 -14.13 5.63 -6.10
CA LYS A 56 -14.56 4.28 -6.49
C LYS A 56 -13.37 3.41 -6.88
N ARG A 57 -12.50 3.91 -7.76
CA ARG A 57 -11.28 3.20 -8.19
C ARG A 57 -10.32 2.94 -7.02
N ALA A 58 -10.16 3.87 -6.08
CA ALA A 58 -9.22 3.73 -4.96
C ALA A 58 -9.59 2.56 -4.04
N PHE A 59 -10.89 2.33 -3.83
CA PHE A 59 -11.42 1.25 -3.00
C PHE A 59 -11.72 -0.04 -3.77
N ASP A 60 -11.61 -0.02 -5.09
CA ASP A 60 -11.83 -1.22 -5.89
C ASP A 60 -10.75 -2.28 -5.61
N TRP A 61 -11.22 -3.53 -5.56
CA TRP A 61 -10.36 -4.69 -5.42
C TRP A 61 -10.03 -5.30 -6.78
N ASP A 62 -10.90 -5.17 -7.80
CA ASP A 62 -10.64 -5.68 -9.14
C ASP A 62 -10.06 -4.58 -10.04
N VAL A 63 -8.74 -4.46 -10.01
CA VAL A 63 -8.00 -3.50 -10.84
C VAL A 63 -8.26 -3.68 -12.35
N ARG A 64 -8.69 -4.86 -12.81
CA ARG A 64 -9.03 -5.07 -14.23
C ARG A 64 -10.34 -4.41 -14.63
N GLY A 65 -11.27 -4.26 -13.69
CA GLY A 65 -12.57 -3.63 -13.89
C GLY A 65 -12.50 -2.10 -13.89
N VAL A 66 -11.31 -1.54 -13.71
CA VAL A 66 -11.12 -0.09 -13.64
C VAL A 66 -11.31 0.53 -15.02
N GLU A 67 -12.43 1.22 -15.17
CA GLU A 67 -12.76 2.00 -16.36
C GLU A 67 -11.78 3.18 -16.49
N VAL A 68 -11.12 3.29 -17.64
CA VAL A 68 -10.20 4.39 -17.98
C VAL A 68 -10.99 5.48 -18.69
N SER A 69 -10.87 6.73 -18.25
CA SER A 69 -11.59 7.83 -18.90
C SER A 69 -10.99 8.13 -20.30
N PRO A 70 -11.75 8.70 -21.24
CA PRO A 70 -11.24 8.97 -22.59
C PRO A 70 -10.00 9.88 -22.59
N ARG A 71 -9.95 10.85 -21.67
CA ARG A 71 -8.76 11.71 -21.48
C ARG A 71 -7.55 10.94 -20.96
N GLU A 72 -7.74 10.05 -19.98
CA GLU A 72 -6.65 9.21 -19.48
C GLU A 72 -6.16 8.24 -20.55
N GLN A 73 -7.08 7.65 -21.32
CA GLN A 73 -6.76 6.76 -22.42
C GLN A 73 -5.94 7.47 -23.50
N GLN A 74 -6.32 8.70 -23.88
CA GLN A 74 -5.55 9.51 -24.82
C GLN A 74 -4.12 9.79 -24.31
N GLN A 75 -3.97 10.15 -23.02
CA GLN A 75 -2.65 10.40 -22.43
C GLN A 75 -1.78 9.15 -22.37
N LEU A 76 -2.38 8.00 -22.03
CA LEU A 76 -1.69 6.71 -21.98
C LEU A 76 -1.31 6.20 -23.37
N ASN A 77 -2.19 6.35 -24.35
CA ASN A 77 -1.89 6.06 -25.76
C ASN A 77 -0.74 6.93 -26.27
N GLY A 78 -0.74 8.23 -25.95
CA GLY A 78 0.35 9.14 -26.29
C GLY A 78 1.69 8.78 -25.62
N ALA A 79 1.65 8.11 -24.47
CA ALA A 79 2.83 7.57 -23.78
C ALA A 79 3.23 6.15 -24.27
N GLY A 80 2.55 5.60 -25.28
CA GLY A 80 2.81 4.26 -25.82
C GLY A 80 2.24 3.10 -25.00
N VAL A 81 1.38 3.39 -24.01
CA VAL A 81 0.70 2.36 -23.20
C VAL A 81 -0.61 1.97 -23.89
N LEU A 82 -0.54 0.99 -24.80
CA LEU A 82 -1.69 0.56 -25.61
C LEU A 82 -2.52 -0.56 -24.97
N GLU A 83 -1.92 -1.34 -24.07
CA GLU A 83 -2.56 -2.50 -23.44
C GLU A 83 -3.59 -2.06 -22.37
N GLY A 84 -4.87 -2.37 -22.60
CA GLY A 84 -5.97 -1.89 -21.74
C GLY A 84 -5.86 -2.29 -20.27
N ARG A 85 -5.32 -3.47 -19.96
CA ARG A 85 -5.09 -3.90 -18.56
C ARG A 85 -4.04 -3.04 -17.86
N LEU A 86 -2.99 -2.66 -18.58
CA LEU A 86 -1.94 -1.78 -18.06
C LEU A 86 -2.49 -0.36 -17.89
N GLN A 87 -3.34 0.11 -18.81
CA GLN A 87 -4.04 1.39 -18.64
C GLN A 87 -4.90 1.40 -17.38
N GLY A 88 -5.70 0.35 -17.14
CA GLY A 88 -6.49 0.19 -15.92
C GLY A 88 -5.65 0.20 -14.65
N LEU A 89 -4.52 -0.52 -14.64
CA LEU A 89 -3.56 -0.52 -13.52
C LEU A 89 -3.01 0.89 -13.22
N LEU A 90 -2.63 1.65 -14.25
CA LEU A 90 -2.08 3.00 -14.06
C LEU A 90 -3.15 4.00 -13.64
N ALA A 91 -4.37 3.91 -14.18
CA ALA A 91 -5.51 4.72 -13.77
C ALA A 91 -5.92 4.42 -12.32
N TRP A 92 -5.91 3.14 -11.92
CA TRP A 92 -6.11 2.71 -10.53
C TRP A 92 -5.04 3.31 -9.61
N ARG A 93 -3.76 3.08 -9.92
CA ARG A 93 -2.61 3.62 -9.17
C ARG A 93 -2.77 5.13 -8.95
N ARG A 94 -3.00 5.88 -10.03
CA ARG A 94 -3.18 7.34 -9.97
C ARG A 94 -4.34 7.73 -9.05
N SER A 95 -5.49 7.07 -9.21
CA SER A 95 -6.69 7.37 -8.42
C SER A 95 -6.48 7.06 -6.93
N THR A 96 -5.90 5.91 -6.62
CA THR A 96 -5.56 5.52 -5.24
C THR A 96 -4.62 6.52 -4.59
N LEU A 97 -3.54 6.91 -5.28
CA LEU A 97 -2.60 7.88 -4.72
C LEU A 97 -3.22 9.28 -4.57
N LEU A 98 -4.06 9.71 -5.51
CA LEU A 98 -4.75 11.00 -5.42
C LEU A 98 -5.69 11.06 -4.20
N VAL A 99 -6.44 9.98 -3.94
CA VAL A 99 -7.37 9.90 -2.78
C VAL A 99 -6.61 9.86 -1.45
N VAL A 100 -5.48 9.15 -1.38
CA VAL A 100 -4.72 8.99 -0.14
C VAL A 100 -3.84 10.19 0.18
N LEU A 101 -3.39 10.95 -0.83
CA LEU A 101 -2.48 12.09 -0.65
C LEU A 101 -2.98 13.13 0.38
N PRO A 102 -4.24 13.62 0.33
CA PRO A 102 -4.71 14.60 1.33
C PRO A 102 -4.75 14.02 2.74
N ILE A 103 -5.14 12.75 2.90
CA ILE A 103 -5.19 12.06 4.19
C ILE A 103 -3.79 11.96 4.81
N LEU A 104 -2.82 11.58 3.99
CA LEU A 104 -1.43 11.45 4.42
C LEU A 104 -0.78 12.81 4.69
N THR A 105 -1.10 13.81 3.89
CA THR A 105 -0.63 15.20 4.11
C THR A 105 -1.14 15.73 5.43
N LEU A 106 -2.42 15.50 5.74
CA LEU A 106 -2.98 15.82 7.06
C LEU A 106 -2.24 15.08 8.18
N SER A 107 -1.96 13.79 8.00
CA SER A 107 -1.21 12.99 8.99
C SER A 107 0.21 13.53 9.22
N VAL A 108 0.89 14.02 8.17
CA VAL A 108 2.19 14.69 8.27
C VAL A 108 2.09 15.98 9.06
N VAL A 109 1.10 16.82 8.77
CA VAL A 109 0.90 18.10 9.48
C VAL A 109 0.65 17.85 10.96
N LEU A 110 -0.21 16.89 11.30
CA LEU A 110 -0.48 16.50 12.69
C LEU A 110 0.78 15.96 13.37
N SER A 111 1.56 15.12 12.68
CA SER A 111 2.83 14.60 13.19
C SER A 111 3.86 15.71 13.46
N ILE A 112 3.93 16.74 12.62
CA ILE A 112 4.78 17.92 12.83
C ILE A 112 4.35 18.68 14.10
N VAL A 113 3.05 18.90 14.27
CA VAL A 113 2.49 19.57 15.46
C VAL A 113 2.80 18.77 16.73
N ASP A 114 2.63 17.45 16.69
CA ASP A 114 2.93 16.57 17.83
C ASP A 114 4.42 16.53 18.17
N ALA A 115 5.30 16.50 17.17
CA ALA A 115 6.74 16.58 17.38
C ALA A 115 7.13 17.92 18.01
N ALA A 116 6.58 19.03 17.51
CA ALA A 116 6.81 20.35 18.08
C ALA A 116 6.32 20.47 19.53
N ARG A 117 5.11 19.95 19.84
CA ARG A 117 4.56 19.92 21.20
C ARG A 117 5.41 19.08 22.16
N ARG A 118 5.90 17.92 21.72
CA ARG A 118 6.81 17.07 22.52
C ARG A 118 8.09 17.80 22.90
N ILE A 119 8.65 18.56 21.95
CA ILE A 119 9.88 19.33 22.17
C ILE A 119 9.61 20.54 23.07
N SER A 120 8.48 21.23 22.91
CA SER A 120 8.12 22.37 23.77
C SER A 120 7.89 21.93 25.21
N ASN A 121 7.17 20.82 25.41
CA ASN A 121 6.84 20.31 26.75
C ASN A 121 8.06 19.74 27.48
N ALA A 122 9.12 19.37 26.76
CA ALA A 122 10.37 18.90 27.35
C ALA A 122 11.34 20.03 27.74
N ARG A 123 10.96 21.29 27.51
CA ARG A 123 11.67 22.44 28.07
C ARG A 123 11.12 22.71 29.45
N VAL A 124 12.02 22.75 30.43
CA VAL A 124 11.68 23.09 31.81
C VAL A 124 11.82 24.60 31.97
N ASP A 125 10.75 25.28 32.35
CA ASP A 125 10.79 26.71 32.63
C ASP A 125 11.50 26.96 33.99
N GLY A 126 12.56 27.77 33.99
CA GLY A 126 13.27 28.15 35.22
C GLY A 126 14.71 28.65 34.99
N PRO A 127 15.33 29.31 35.99
CA PRO A 127 16.74 29.69 35.95
C PRO A 127 17.60 28.40 35.95
N GLY A 128 18.09 28.02 34.77
CA GLY A 128 18.73 26.72 34.51
C GLY A 128 17.93 25.77 33.61
N GLY A 129 16.86 26.26 32.97
CA GLY A 129 15.95 25.52 32.08
C GLY A 129 16.59 24.92 30.82
N GLY A 130 17.41 23.89 31.01
CA GLY A 130 17.90 23.01 29.95
C GLY A 130 16.82 22.00 29.53
N SER A 131 16.85 21.60 28.26
CA SER A 131 16.01 20.50 27.76
C SER A 131 16.43 19.18 28.39
N LEU A 132 15.46 18.32 28.71
CA LEU A 132 15.72 16.92 29.11
C LEU A 132 16.28 16.08 27.95
N TYR A 133 16.11 16.54 26.70
CA TYR A 133 16.66 15.90 25.53
C TYR A 133 18.07 16.41 25.23
N THR A 134 18.95 15.50 24.83
CA THR A 134 20.22 15.87 24.21
C THR A 134 19.95 16.58 22.87
N GLY A 135 20.93 17.29 22.31
CA GLY A 135 20.78 17.88 20.96
C GLY A 135 20.46 16.82 19.88
N PHE A 136 21.04 15.63 20.03
CA PHE A 136 20.70 14.46 19.21
C PHE A 136 19.27 13.97 19.48
N GLY A 137 18.84 13.96 20.75
CA GLY A 137 17.48 13.62 21.15
C GLY A 137 16.42 14.51 20.49
N ILE A 138 16.66 15.82 20.41
CA ILE A 138 15.75 16.75 19.71
C ILE A 138 15.60 16.37 18.23
N PHE A 139 16.72 16.12 17.53
CA PHE A 139 16.69 15.65 16.14
C PHE A 139 15.97 14.29 16.02
N PHE A 140 16.23 13.39 16.96
CA PHE A 140 15.65 12.06 17.00
C PHE A 140 14.12 12.09 17.15
N GLN A 141 13.57 13.02 17.94
CA GLN A 141 12.11 13.23 18.04
C GLN A 141 11.45 13.61 16.69
N TRP A 142 12.21 14.20 15.76
CA TRP A 142 11.72 14.51 14.42
C TRP A 142 11.81 13.35 13.43
N LEU A 143 12.61 12.31 13.70
CA LEU A 143 12.85 11.22 12.74
C LEU A 143 11.57 10.51 12.27
N PRO A 144 10.61 10.13 13.13
CA PRO A 144 9.36 9.51 12.67
C PRO A 144 8.57 10.42 11.72
N THR A 145 8.50 11.71 12.02
CA THR A 145 7.85 12.74 11.18
C THR A 145 8.57 12.88 9.84
N ILE A 146 9.91 12.93 9.84
CA ILE A 146 10.72 12.95 8.63
C ILE A 146 10.49 11.70 7.79
N GLY A 147 10.45 10.52 8.43
CA GLY A 147 10.11 9.27 7.78
C GLY A 147 8.75 9.33 7.08
N LEU A 148 7.72 9.82 7.77
CA LEU A 148 6.36 9.94 7.23
C LEU A 148 6.30 10.87 6.00
N MET A 149 7.14 11.90 5.92
CA MET A 149 7.21 12.83 4.78
C MET A 149 7.70 12.20 3.46
N PHE A 150 8.44 11.10 3.51
CA PHE A 150 8.94 10.47 2.28
C PHE A 150 7.82 10.00 1.35
N ILE A 151 6.75 9.42 1.91
CA ILE A 151 5.64 8.89 1.09
C ILE A 151 4.95 9.98 0.27
N PRO A 152 4.42 11.10 0.83
CA PRO A 152 3.72 12.11 0.02
C PRO A 152 4.63 12.73 -1.04
N ILE A 153 5.94 12.89 -0.78
CA ILE A 153 6.91 13.32 -1.80
C ILE A 153 6.95 12.32 -2.96
N GLY A 154 7.08 11.02 -2.67
CA GLY A 154 7.05 9.98 -3.68
C GLY A 154 5.73 9.93 -4.45
N MET A 155 4.60 10.11 -3.77
CA MET A 155 3.27 10.17 -4.38
C MET A 155 3.12 11.34 -5.34
N LEU A 156 3.59 12.54 -4.96
CA LEU A 156 3.58 13.72 -5.83
C LEU A 156 4.38 13.47 -7.10
N ILE A 157 5.59 12.89 -6.99
CA ILE A 157 6.42 12.56 -8.15
C ILE A 157 5.69 11.56 -9.07
N VAL A 158 5.07 10.52 -8.51
CA VAL A 158 4.28 9.53 -9.28
C VAL A 158 3.07 10.18 -9.94
N LEU A 159 2.37 11.08 -9.26
CA LEU A 159 1.18 11.75 -9.81
C LEU A 159 1.56 12.71 -10.95
N LEU A 160 2.71 13.38 -10.85
CA LEU A 160 3.24 14.24 -11.92
C LEU A 160 3.71 13.44 -13.14
N GLN A 161 4.24 12.23 -12.93
CA GLN A 161 4.78 11.35 -13.98
C GLN A 161 3.92 10.10 -14.19
N TRP A 162 2.60 10.20 -13.99
CA TRP A 162 1.74 9.02 -13.81
C TRP A 162 1.63 8.11 -15.03
N THR A 163 1.96 8.61 -16.23
CA THR A 163 1.99 7.87 -17.49
C THR A 163 3.23 6.97 -17.65
N ASP A 164 4.35 7.28 -16.97
CA ASP A 164 5.53 6.41 -16.92
C ASP A 164 5.33 5.33 -15.84
N VAL A 165 5.63 4.08 -16.18
CA VAL A 165 5.54 2.96 -15.25
C VAL A 165 6.84 2.76 -14.48
N ARG A 166 8.01 2.95 -15.12
CA ARG A 166 9.28 2.43 -14.59
C ARG A 166 9.93 3.39 -13.62
N ARG A 167 10.13 4.65 -14.01
CA ARG A 167 10.85 5.64 -13.20
C ARG A 167 10.10 6.01 -11.92
N PRO A 168 8.84 6.49 -11.96
CA PRO A 168 8.13 6.89 -10.75
C PRO A 168 7.86 5.73 -9.79
N SER A 169 7.73 4.50 -10.27
CA SER A 169 7.55 3.34 -9.39
C SER A 169 8.78 3.06 -8.53
N LYS A 170 10.00 3.24 -9.07
CA LYS A 170 11.23 3.12 -8.27
C LYS A 170 11.29 4.21 -7.20
N THR A 171 10.97 5.45 -7.56
CA THR A 171 10.89 6.56 -6.61
C THR A 171 9.89 6.28 -5.50
N LEU A 172 8.69 5.79 -5.85
CA LEU A 172 7.68 5.44 -4.85
C LEU A 172 8.16 4.35 -3.90
N VAL A 173 8.85 3.32 -4.41
CA VAL A 173 9.43 2.24 -3.59
C VAL A 173 10.47 2.80 -2.62
N VAL A 174 11.38 3.66 -3.08
CA VAL A 174 12.42 4.25 -2.23
C VAL A 174 11.80 5.13 -1.14
N CYS A 175 10.85 5.98 -1.49
CA CYS A 175 10.10 6.83 -0.56
C CYS A 175 9.30 6.00 0.47
N TRP A 176 8.59 4.97 -0.01
CA TRP A 176 7.86 4.04 0.84
C TRP A 176 8.80 3.30 1.80
N PHE A 177 9.93 2.80 1.31
CA PHE A 177 10.92 2.11 2.14
C PHE A 177 11.51 3.05 3.19
N GLY A 178 11.90 4.27 2.82
CA GLY A 178 12.40 5.28 3.76
C GLY A 178 11.40 5.57 4.88
N SER A 179 10.11 5.64 4.58
CA SER A 179 9.07 5.88 5.59
C SER A 179 8.85 4.75 6.59
N ILE A 180 9.32 3.54 6.27
CA ILE A 180 9.27 2.36 7.14
C ILE A 180 10.61 2.20 7.87
N ALA A 181 11.71 2.30 7.14
CA ALA A 181 13.05 2.10 7.66
C ALA A 181 13.41 3.14 8.71
N ILE A 182 13.11 4.42 8.49
CA ILE A 182 13.47 5.49 9.43
C ILE A 182 12.88 5.28 10.83
N PRO A 183 11.56 5.10 11.03
CA PRO A 183 11.01 4.87 12.37
C PRO A 183 11.49 3.56 12.99
N LEU A 184 11.73 2.50 12.20
CA LEU A 184 12.26 1.24 12.71
C LEU A 184 13.71 1.38 13.19
N LEU A 185 14.57 2.04 12.41
CA LEU A 185 15.94 2.34 12.80
C LEU A 185 15.98 3.28 14.01
N ALA A 186 15.04 4.22 14.09
CA ALA A 186 14.92 5.08 15.26
C ALA A 186 14.68 4.24 16.53
N ALA A 187 13.79 3.26 16.48
CA ALA A 187 13.51 2.39 17.64
C ALA A 187 14.68 1.53 18.11
N LEU A 188 15.76 1.40 17.33
CA LEU A 188 16.98 0.69 17.74
C LEU A 188 17.96 1.57 18.52
N ILE A 189 17.70 2.89 18.63
CA ILE A 189 18.60 3.82 19.28
C ILE A 189 18.43 3.76 20.81
N PRO A 190 19.51 3.61 21.58
CA PRO A 190 19.45 3.63 23.04
C PRO A 190 18.87 4.94 23.57
N ILE A 191 18.01 4.85 24.58
CA ILE A 191 17.39 6.01 25.23
C ILE A 191 18.41 6.97 25.85
N ASP A 192 19.56 6.47 26.29
CA ASP A 192 20.65 7.25 26.87
C ASP A 192 21.26 8.25 25.86
N TRP A 193 21.07 8.02 24.56
CA TRP A 193 21.50 8.95 23.52
C TRP A 193 20.46 10.05 23.28
N VAL A 194 19.20 9.76 23.60
CA VAL A 194 18.05 10.64 23.37
C VAL A 194 17.81 11.56 24.56
N ILE A 195 17.88 11.03 25.77
CA ILE A 195 17.63 11.72 27.03
C ILE A 195 18.95 11.89 27.77
N ASP A 196 19.20 13.09 28.29
CA ASP A 196 20.36 13.32 29.15
C ASP A 196 20.09 12.75 30.54
N LEU A 197 20.38 11.45 30.70
CA LEU A 197 20.17 10.73 31.95
C LEU A 197 21.06 11.26 33.08
N VAL A 198 22.19 11.90 32.76
CA VAL A 198 23.07 12.50 33.76
C VAL A 198 22.41 13.74 34.34
N VAL A 199 21.94 14.65 33.48
CA VAL A 199 21.20 15.85 33.94
C VAL A 199 19.93 15.46 34.71
N LEU A 200 19.22 14.43 34.26
CA LEU A 200 18.02 13.94 34.97
C LEU A 200 18.39 13.37 36.35
N ARG A 201 19.45 12.56 36.43
CA ARG A 201 19.98 12.01 37.68
C ARG A 201 20.40 13.12 38.64
N ASP A 202 21.21 14.08 38.19
CA ASP A 202 21.69 15.19 39.02
C ASP A 202 20.52 15.99 39.60
N ARG A 203 19.43 16.17 38.83
CA ARG A 203 18.21 16.82 39.30
C ARG A 203 17.46 16.00 40.35
N MET A 204 17.37 14.68 40.17
CA MET A 204 16.75 13.79 41.17
C MET A 204 17.59 13.77 42.46
N GLU A 205 18.92 13.70 42.35
CA GLU A 205 19.83 13.79 43.50
C GLU A 205 19.66 15.15 44.22
N ALA A 206 19.59 16.26 43.48
CA ALA A 206 19.34 17.59 44.04
C ALA A 206 17.94 17.71 44.70
N ALA A 207 16.97 16.91 44.25
CA ALA A 207 15.64 16.81 44.86
C ALA A 207 15.61 15.86 46.08
N GLY A 208 16.74 15.26 46.45
CA GLY A 208 16.87 14.41 47.64
C GLY A 208 16.55 12.93 47.42
N PHE A 209 16.42 12.47 46.17
CA PHE A 209 16.21 11.05 45.87
C PHE A 209 17.48 10.25 46.19
N THR A 210 17.29 9.06 46.75
CA THR A 210 18.38 8.10 47.00
C THR A 210 18.84 7.44 45.69
N PRO A 211 20.07 6.90 45.62
CA PRO A 211 20.57 6.21 44.43
C PRO A 211 19.69 5.03 43.97
N GLU A 212 19.07 4.32 44.91
CA GLU A 212 18.17 3.19 44.63
C GLU A 212 16.86 3.66 43.98
N GLU A 213 16.25 4.72 44.52
CA GLU A 213 15.05 5.34 43.96
C GLU A 213 15.32 5.87 42.54
N ILE A 214 16.46 6.56 42.34
CA ILE A 214 16.87 7.05 41.01
C ILE A 214 16.98 5.89 40.02
N SER A 215 17.63 4.79 40.41
CA SER A 215 17.77 3.64 39.51
C SER A 215 16.42 3.03 39.12
N THR A 216 15.47 3.02 40.05
CA THR A 216 14.11 2.51 39.86
C THR A 216 13.31 3.43 38.92
N GLU A 217 13.38 4.74 39.14
CA GLU A 217 12.73 5.75 38.29
C GLU A 217 13.30 5.76 36.87
N LEU A 218 14.63 5.68 36.72
CA LEU A 218 15.27 5.59 35.40
C LEU A 218 14.88 4.29 34.68
N PHE A 219 14.77 3.17 35.39
CA PHE A 219 14.26 1.93 34.80
C PHE A 219 12.80 2.07 34.35
N GLY A 220 11.94 2.66 35.18
CA GLY A 220 10.55 2.97 34.84
C GLY A 220 10.45 3.84 33.58
N LEU A 221 11.26 4.90 33.49
CA LEU A 221 11.35 5.76 32.31
C LEU A 221 11.69 4.96 31.04
N ARG A 222 12.67 4.06 31.11
CA ARG A 222 13.07 3.20 29.98
C ARG A 222 11.92 2.32 29.51
N VAL A 223 11.18 1.73 30.44
CA VAL A 223 10.01 0.88 30.13
C VAL A 223 8.92 1.72 29.45
N VAL A 224 8.58 2.89 30.00
CA VAL A 224 7.58 3.81 29.43
C VAL A 224 7.95 4.21 28.01
N TYR A 225 9.20 4.62 27.78
CA TYR A 225 9.67 4.95 26.43
C TYR A 225 9.63 3.76 25.48
N ALA A 226 10.02 2.56 25.92
CA ALA A 226 9.95 1.37 25.09
C ALA A 226 8.50 1.06 24.66
N VAL A 227 7.55 1.14 25.59
CA VAL A 227 6.12 0.97 25.31
C VAL A 227 5.62 2.07 24.36
N GLN A 228 5.99 3.32 24.59
CA GLN A 228 5.62 4.44 23.72
C GLN A 228 6.14 4.25 22.28
N TYR A 229 7.38 3.77 22.11
CA TYR A 229 7.93 3.44 20.79
C TYR A 229 7.22 2.27 20.14
N ALA A 230 6.90 1.21 20.89
CA ALA A 230 6.13 0.08 20.38
C ALA A 230 4.75 0.53 19.84
N VAL A 231 4.04 1.39 20.59
CA VAL A 231 2.78 2.00 20.16
C VAL A 231 2.97 2.89 18.92
N THR A 232 4.05 3.68 18.87
CA THR A 232 4.37 4.55 17.73
C THR A 232 4.70 3.75 16.46
N LEU A 233 5.26 2.54 16.59
CA LEU A 233 5.58 1.65 15.46
C LEU A 233 4.39 0.83 14.96
N LEU A 234 3.34 0.69 15.77
CA LEU A 234 2.16 -0.11 15.44
C LEU A 234 1.56 0.24 14.08
N PRO A 235 1.36 1.52 13.71
CA PRO A 235 0.83 1.88 12.41
C PRO A 235 1.68 1.35 11.26
N VAL A 236 3.01 1.37 11.41
CA VAL A 236 3.96 0.88 10.42
C VAL A 236 3.81 -0.63 10.26
N LEU A 237 3.83 -1.38 11.36
CA LEU A 237 3.76 -2.84 11.34
C LEU A 237 2.46 -3.37 10.73
N ILE A 238 1.31 -2.86 11.18
CA ILE A 238 -0.01 -3.29 10.69
C ILE A 238 -0.19 -2.90 9.22
N SER A 239 0.22 -1.68 8.85
CA SER A 239 0.06 -1.17 7.48
C SER A 239 0.86 -1.97 6.46
N VAL A 240 2.10 -2.35 6.80
CA VAL A 240 2.96 -3.09 5.89
C VAL A 240 2.35 -4.45 5.57
N ALA A 241 2.05 -5.25 6.59
CA ALA A 241 1.53 -6.59 6.39
C ALA A 241 0.14 -6.58 5.72
N GLY A 242 -0.77 -5.71 6.16
CA GLY A 242 -2.08 -5.55 5.52
C GLY A 242 -2.00 -5.05 4.08
N GLY A 243 -1.08 -4.11 3.80
CA GLY A 243 -0.84 -3.59 2.45
C GLY A 243 -0.25 -4.63 1.51
N VAL A 244 0.67 -5.47 1.99
CA VAL A 244 1.25 -6.60 1.26
C VAL A 244 0.18 -7.58 0.79
N LEU A 245 -0.71 -8.01 1.69
CA LEU A 245 -1.83 -8.89 1.32
C LEU A 245 -2.75 -8.24 0.30
N LYS A 246 -3.18 -6.99 0.52
CA LYS A 246 -4.02 -6.24 -0.43
C LYS A 246 -3.35 -6.10 -1.80
N GLY A 247 -2.03 -5.85 -1.84
CA GLY A 247 -1.24 -5.76 -3.06
C GLY A 247 -1.19 -7.08 -3.82
N ALA A 248 -1.01 -8.20 -3.12
CA ALA A 248 -1.01 -9.53 -3.72
C ALA A 248 -2.39 -9.94 -4.24
N VAL A 249 -3.49 -9.61 -3.54
CA VAL A 249 -4.87 -9.83 -4.03
C VAL A 249 -5.11 -9.07 -5.33
N ARG A 250 -4.69 -7.81 -5.41
CA ARG A 250 -4.83 -6.98 -6.62
C ARG A 250 -3.96 -7.47 -7.78
N ALA A 251 -2.74 -7.91 -7.50
CA ALA A 251 -1.91 -8.55 -8.52
C ALA A 251 -2.53 -9.86 -9.01
N LYS A 252 -3.12 -10.66 -8.12
CA LYS A 252 -3.84 -11.88 -8.49
C LYS A 252 -5.12 -11.59 -9.28
N SER A 253 -5.82 -10.48 -9.00
CA SER A 253 -6.97 -10.08 -9.81
C SER A 253 -6.51 -9.71 -11.23
N LEU A 254 -5.44 -8.93 -11.38
CA LEU A 254 -4.83 -8.57 -12.68
C LEU A 254 -4.39 -9.77 -13.51
N PHE A 255 -3.69 -10.73 -12.87
CA PHE A 255 -3.11 -11.90 -13.51
C PHE A 255 -3.63 -13.20 -12.88
N PRO A 256 -4.89 -13.59 -13.15
CA PRO A 256 -5.50 -14.76 -12.52
C PRO A 256 -4.83 -16.09 -12.90
N SER A 257 -4.16 -16.13 -14.06
CA SER A 257 -3.36 -17.27 -14.50
C SER A 257 -2.05 -17.43 -13.73
N ALA A 258 -1.51 -16.37 -13.14
CA ALA A 258 -0.28 -16.43 -12.36
C ALA A 258 -0.56 -17.04 -10.97
N SER A 259 0.23 -18.04 -10.59
CA SER A 259 0.12 -18.71 -9.28
C SER A 259 0.90 -17.98 -8.19
N LEU A 260 1.99 -17.28 -8.55
CA LEU A 260 2.93 -16.66 -7.62
C LEU A 260 2.30 -15.68 -6.60
N PRO A 261 1.48 -14.68 -6.99
CA PRO A 261 0.82 -13.82 -6.01
C PRO A 261 -0.10 -14.60 -5.06
N GLY A 262 -0.71 -15.68 -5.55
CA GLY A 262 -1.59 -16.55 -4.76
C GLY A 262 -0.86 -17.36 -3.70
N TRP A 263 0.31 -17.92 -4.03
CA TRP A 263 1.17 -18.58 -3.05
C TRP A 263 1.65 -17.60 -1.99
N PHE A 264 2.07 -16.41 -2.40
CA PHE A 264 2.50 -15.37 -1.47
C PHE A 264 1.39 -14.98 -0.48
N LEU A 265 0.14 -14.84 -0.94
CA LEU A 265 -1.03 -14.60 -0.07
C LEU A 265 -1.21 -15.69 0.99
N VAL A 266 -1.16 -16.95 0.59
CA VAL A 266 -1.37 -18.10 1.48
C VAL A 266 -0.24 -18.20 2.51
N THR A 267 1.00 -17.91 2.10
CA THR A 267 2.16 -17.97 3.00
C THR A 267 2.20 -16.80 3.97
N VAL A 268 1.88 -15.57 3.54
CA VAL A 268 1.99 -14.37 4.39
C VAL A 268 0.80 -14.19 5.34
N ALA A 269 -0.38 -14.72 5.00
CA ALA A 269 -1.58 -14.56 5.83
C ALA A 269 -1.41 -15.01 7.30
N PRO A 270 -0.83 -16.19 7.62
CA PRO A 270 -0.56 -16.59 9.01
C PRO A 270 0.39 -15.65 9.75
N PHE A 271 1.43 -15.14 9.09
CA PHE A 271 2.36 -14.19 9.72
C PHE A 271 1.68 -12.87 10.06
N TYR A 272 0.82 -12.37 9.17
CA TYR A 272 0.04 -11.16 9.48
C TYR A 272 -0.92 -11.38 10.65
N SER A 273 -1.56 -12.55 10.72
CA SER A 273 -2.40 -12.95 11.86
C SER A 273 -1.59 -12.96 13.17
N MET A 274 -0.40 -13.58 13.16
CA MET A 274 0.50 -13.63 14.30
C MET A 274 0.98 -12.25 14.74
N ILE A 275 1.40 -11.38 13.81
CA ILE A 275 1.81 -10.00 14.10
C ILE A 275 0.64 -9.23 14.73
N THR A 276 -0.57 -9.37 14.17
CA THR A 276 -1.78 -8.74 14.72
C THR A 276 -2.01 -9.20 16.16
N ILE A 277 -1.97 -10.51 16.42
CA ILE A 277 -2.14 -11.05 17.78
C ILE A 277 -1.05 -10.52 18.73
N ILE A 278 0.23 -10.56 18.35
CA ILE A 278 1.34 -10.10 19.21
C ILE A 278 1.15 -8.62 19.59
N VAL A 279 0.84 -7.77 18.60
CA VAL A 279 0.62 -6.34 18.83
C VAL A 279 -0.53 -6.14 19.80
N PHE A 280 -1.65 -6.85 19.62
CA PHE A 280 -2.83 -6.66 20.44
C PHE A 280 -2.79 -7.39 21.79
N VAL A 281 -1.99 -8.44 21.95
CA VAL A 281 -1.76 -9.07 23.26
C VAL A 281 -1.18 -8.05 24.22
N LEU A 282 -0.27 -7.17 23.77
CA LEU A 282 0.26 -6.09 24.60
C LEU A 282 -0.84 -5.16 25.11
N PHE A 283 -1.81 -4.81 24.25
CA PHE A 283 -2.97 -4.00 24.67
C PHE A 283 -3.91 -4.78 25.59
N GLU A 284 -4.19 -6.04 25.27
CA GLU A 284 -5.09 -6.86 26.07
C GLU A 284 -4.57 -7.09 27.49
N GLN A 285 -3.26 -7.27 27.69
CA GLN A 285 -2.67 -7.39 29.02
C GLN A 285 -2.80 -6.11 29.85
N ILE A 286 -2.89 -4.94 29.20
CA ILE A 286 -3.06 -3.66 29.87
C ILE A 286 -4.53 -3.38 30.17
N ILE A 287 -5.43 -3.78 29.26
CA ILE A 287 -6.82 -3.32 29.22
C ILE A 287 -7.80 -4.35 29.81
N GLY A 288 -7.62 -5.64 29.50
CA GLY A 288 -8.50 -6.73 29.94
C GLY A 288 -9.96 -6.62 29.48
N ASN A 289 -10.23 -6.33 28.19
CA ASN A 289 -11.60 -6.10 27.70
C ASN A 289 -12.04 -7.11 26.63
N GLY A 290 -13.12 -7.84 26.92
CA GLY A 290 -13.66 -8.87 26.00
C GLY A 290 -14.11 -8.35 24.63
N VAL A 291 -14.54 -7.09 24.50
CA VAL A 291 -14.92 -6.49 23.20
C VAL A 291 -13.68 -6.29 22.33
N LEU A 292 -12.59 -5.81 22.93
CA LEU A 292 -11.29 -5.71 22.25
C LEU A 292 -10.82 -7.08 21.78
N LEU A 293 -10.87 -8.09 22.67
CA LEU A 293 -10.49 -9.47 22.34
C LEU A 293 -11.24 -10.01 21.12
N VAL A 294 -12.58 -9.83 21.07
CA VAL A 294 -13.39 -10.26 19.92
C VAL A 294 -13.00 -9.49 18.65
N GLY A 295 -12.82 -8.17 18.74
CA GLY A 295 -12.40 -7.35 17.60
C GLY A 295 -11.05 -7.78 17.03
N VAL A 296 -10.08 -8.01 17.89
CA VAL A 296 -8.74 -8.50 17.55
C VAL A 296 -8.80 -9.91 16.96
N ALA A 297 -9.58 -10.81 17.55
CA ALA A 297 -9.76 -12.16 17.02
C ALA A 297 -10.35 -12.12 15.60
N CYS A 298 -11.34 -11.26 15.33
CA CYS A 298 -11.86 -11.04 13.97
C CYS A 298 -10.80 -10.50 13.00
N LEU A 299 -10.02 -9.49 13.41
CA LEU A 299 -8.93 -8.93 12.60
C LEU A 299 -7.84 -9.97 12.31
N ALA A 300 -7.46 -10.76 13.29
CA ALA A 300 -6.46 -11.81 13.16
C ALA A 300 -6.98 -13.00 12.34
N ALA A 301 -8.29 -13.28 12.36
CA ALA A 301 -8.92 -14.34 11.58
C ALA A 301 -9.15 -13.95 10.10
N ALA A 302 -9.33 -12.67 9.78
CA ALA A 302 -9.62 -12.21 8.42
C ALA A 302 -8.60 -12.69 7.35
N PRO A 303 -7.28 -12.71 7.58
CA PRO A 303 -6.28 -13.21 6.62
C PRO A 303 -6.40 -14.71 6.37
N TRP A 304 -6.89 -15.49 7.33
CA TRP A 304 -7.08 -16.94 7.20
C TRP A 304 -8.11 -17.30 6.12
N VAL A 305 -8.96 -16.35 5.72
CA VAL A 305 -9.83 -16.51 4.55
C VAL A 305 -8.99 -16.85 3.30
N PHE A 306 -7.83 -16.24 3.11
CA PHE A 306 -6.95 -16.55 1.97
C PHE A 306 -6.37 -17.97 2.05
N VAL A 307 -6.06 -18.44 3.26
CA VAL A 307 -5.56 -19.80 3.52
C VAL A 307 -6.67 -20.84 3.30
N TYR A 308 -7.89 -20.53 3.76
CA TYR A 308 -9.08 -21.37 3.52
C TYR A 308 -9.36 -21.50 2.02
N PHE A 309 -9.32 -20.38 1.28
CA PHE A 309 -9.48 -20.35 -0.17
C PHE A 309 -8.17 -20.62 -0.94
N ARG A 310 -7.16 -21.27 -0.34
CA ARG A 310 -5.83 -21.46 -0.97
C ARG A 310 -5.90 -22.06 -2.38
N LYS A 311 -6.78 -23.04 -2.61
CA LYS A 311 -6.94 -23.68 -3.93
C LYS A 311 -7.39 -22.69 -5.02
N THR A 312 -8.15 -21.66 -4.64
CA THR A 312 -8.57 -20.59 -5.56
C THR A 312 -7.41 -19.66 -5.88
N PHE A 313 -6.63 -19.27 -4.89
CA PHE A 313 -5.54 -18.32 -5.08
C PHE A 313 -4.31 -18.92 -5.76
N THR A 314 -3.92 -20.15 -5.41
CA THR A 314 -2.68 -20.77 -5.92
C THR A 314 -2.82 -21.39 -7.30
N ARG A 315 -4.04 -21.68 -7.76
CA ARG A 315 -4.26 -22.26 -9.09
C ARG A 315 -4.28 -21.18 -10.18
N PRO A 316 -3.76 -21.48 -11.38
CA PRO A 316 -4.06 -20.71 -12.58
C PRO A 316 -5.57 -20.75 -12.84
N LEU A 317 -6.19 -19.58 -12.95
CA LEU A 317 -7.62 -19.45 -13.23
C LEU A 317 -7.83 -18.76 -14.58
N SER A 318 -8.88 -19.16 -15.28
CA SER A 318 -9.40 -18.37 -16.39
C SER A 318 -9.92 -17.01 -15.87
N VAL A 319 -9.95 -16.01 -16.75
CA VAL A 319 -10.44 -14.66 -16.37
C VAL A 319 -11.87 -14.70 -15.85
N ARG A 320 -12.73 -15.52 -16.48
CA ARG A 320 -14.15 -15.69 -16.11
C ARG A 320 -14.30 -16.37 -14.75
N ASP A 321 -13.57 -17.46 -14.51
CA ASP A 321 -13.65 -18.19 -13.23
C ASP A 321 -13.09 -17.38 -12.06
N ALA A 322 -12.08 -16.55 -12.32
CA ALA A 322 -11.43 -15.74 -11.30
C ALA A 322 -12.35 -14.68 -10.71
N GLN A 323 -13.20 -14.03 -11.50
CA GLN A 323 -14.06 -12.93 -11.02
C GLN A 323 -14.97 -13.39 -9.88
N GLY A 324 -15.74 -14.47 -10.06
CA GLY A 324 -16.67 -14.94 -9.02
C GLY A 324 -15.96 -15.48 -7.77
N LYS A 325 -14.90 -16.29 -7.96
CA LYS A 325 -14.22 -16.94 -6.84
C LYS A 325 -13.37 -15.98 -6.01
N LEU A 326 -12.65 -15.06 -6.64
CA LEU A 326 -11.84 -14.05 -5.94
C LEU A 326 -12.73 -13.01 -5.25
N ALA A 327 -13.84 -12.58 -5.87
CA ALA A 327 -14.79 -11.66 -5.26
C ALA A 327 -15.36 -12.21 -3.95
N ARG A 328 -15.77 -13.49 -3.93
CA ARG A 328 -16.30 -14.13 -2.73
C ARG A 328 -15.28 -14.15 -1.59
N ALA A 329 -14.03 -14.55 -1.87
CA ALA A 329 -12.99 -14.59 -0.86
C ALA A 329 -12.64 -13.18 -0.35
N ALA A 330 -12.53 -12.19 -1.26
CA ALA A 330 -12.26 -10.80 -0.90
C ALA A 330 -13.38 -10.21 -0.04
N TRP A 331 -14.64 -10.51 -0.36
CA TRP A 331 -15.80 -10.03 0.40
C TRP A 331 -15.85 -10.64 1.81
N ILE A 332 -15.65 -11.95 1.96
CA ILE A 332 -15.63 -12.61 3.28
C ILE A 332 -14.48 -12.05 4.14
N GLY A 333 -13.28 -11.93 3.58
CA GLY A 333 -12.13 -11.35 4.30
C GLY A 333 -12.34 -9.87 4.63
N GLY A 334 -12.95 -9.11 3.71
CA GLY A 334 -13.32 -7.72 3.94
C GLY A 334 -14.37 -7.55 5.04
N ALA A 335 -15.40 -8.40 5.06
CA ALA A 335 -16.44 -8.40 6.09
C ALA A 335 -15.88 -8.75 7.48
N ALA A 336 -15.01 -9.77 7.57
CA ALA A 336 -14.34 -10.12 8.82
C ALA A 336 -13.43 -8.97 9.32
N THR A 337 -12.71 -8.32 8.42
CA THR A 337 -11.90 -7.13 8.75
C THR A 337 -12.77 -5.98 9.24
N ALA A 338 -13.86 -5.67 8.53
CA ALA A 338 -14.78 -4.60 8.91
C ALA A 338 -15.43 -4.84 10.28
N LEU A 339 -15.85 -6.08 10.55
CA LEU A 339 -16.39 -6.47 11.84
C LEU A 339 -15.37 -6.27 12.97
N GLY A 340 -14.12 -6.72 12.76
CA GLY A 340 -13.04 -6.50 13.71
C GLY A 340 -12.75 -5.02 13.96
N ILE A 341 -12.72 -4.20 12.91
CA ILE A 341 -12.58 -2.74 13.01
C ILE A 341 -13.71 -2.14 13.84
N VAL A 342 -14.97 -2.53 13.58
CA VAL A 342 -16.13 -2.03 14.33
C VAL A 342 -16.00 -2.34 15.82
N PHE A 343 -15.65 -3.56 16.19
CA PHE A 343 -15.45 -3.91 17.61
C PHE A 343 -14.30 -3.14 18.26
N VAL A 344 -13.17 -2.97 17.56
CA VAL A 344 -12.07 -2.13 18.06
C VAL A 344 -12.53 -0.69 18.27
N PHE A 345 -13.31 -0.13 17.34
CA PHE A 345 -13.85 1.23 17.52
C PHE A 345 -14.83 1.31 18.68
N VAL A 346 -15.77 0.36 18.81
CA VAL A 346 -16.68 0.32 19.97
C VAL A 346 -15.87 0.31 21.26
N PHE A 347 -14.88 -0.57 21.36
CA PHE A 347 -13.98 -0.60 22.51
C PHE A 347 -13.26 0.74 22.74
N VAL A 348 -12.68 1.34 21.71
CA VAL A 348 -11.97 2.63 21.82
C VAL A 348 -12.88 3.74 22.35
N PHE A 349 -14.17 3.74 22.00
CA PHE A 349 -15.14 4.73 22.45
C PHE A 349 -15.81 4.43 23.81
N THR A 350 -15.87 3.16 24.24
CA THR A 350 -16.61 2.76 25.45
C THR A 350 -15.74 2.12 26.54
N GLY A 351 -14.48 1.84 26.23
CA GLY A 351 -13.56 1.15 27.12
C GLY A 351 -12.96 2.07 28.17
N GLU A 352 -12.68 1.47 29.33
CA GLU A 352 -11.94 2.08 30.43
C GLU A 352 -10.82 1.12 30.84
N VAL A 353 -9.70 1.68 31.32
CA VAL A 353 -8.52 0.96 31.81
C VAL A 353 -8.24 1.51 33.20
N ASP A 354 -8.44 0.69 34.22
CA ASP A 354 -8.32 1.11 35.63
C ASP A 354 -9.14 2.37 35.98
N GLY A 355 -10.33 2.51 35.36
CA GLY A 355 -11.22 3.66 35.54
C GLY A 355 -10.83 4.91 34.72
N VAL A 356 -9.78 4.83 33.90
CA VAL A 356 -9.37 5.87 32.95
C VAL A 356 -9.97 5.56 31.58
N ALA A 357 -10.68 6.51 30.98
CA ALA A 357 -11.26 6.32 29.66
C ALA A 357 -10.18 6.05 28.60
N VAL A 358 -10.44 5.18 27.63
CA VAL A 358 -9.45 4.93 26.56
C VAL A 358 -9.23 6.19 25.72
N ILE A 359 -10.30 6.93 25.41
CA ILE A 359 -10.22 8.19 24.66
C ILE A 359 -10.91 9.33 25.38
N GLY A 360 -10.37 10.54 25.22
CA GLY A 360 -10.96 11.76 25.76
C GLY A 360 -10.47 13.02 25.06
N SER A 361 -10.87 14.17 25.60
CA SER A 361 -10.37 15.46 25.16
C SER A 361 -8.91 15.65 25.57
N SER A 362 -8.23 16.67 25.01
CA SER A 362 -6.87 17.01 25.46
C SER A 362 -6.83 17.42 26.94
N GLY A 363 -7.92 17.97 27.48
CA GLY A 363 -8.04 18.25 28.91
C GLY A 363 -8.05 16.97 29.74
N ASP A 364 -8.81 15.97 29.28
CA ASP A 364 -8.93 14.67 29.98
C ASP A 364 -7.60 13.91 30.00
N THR A 365 -6.87 13.90 28.88
CA THR A 365 -5.53 13.29 28.85
C THR A 365 -4.55 14.02 29.76
N ASN A 366 -4.59 15.35 29.81
CA ASN A 366 -3.75 16.13 30.72
C ASN A 366 -4.15 15.94 32.20
N ALA A 367 -5.43 15.67 32.47
CA ALA A 367 -5.94 15.35 33.80
C ALA A 367 -5.74 13.89 34.21
N GLY A 368 -5.23 13.04 33.30
CA GLY A 368 -5.08 11.61 33.54
C GLY A 368 -6.40 10.82 33.55
N THR A 369 -7.50 11.41 33.09
CA THR A 369 -8.82 10.75 32.98
C THR A 369 -9.04 10.08 31.63
N ALA A 370 -8.13 10.29 30.65
CA ALA A 370 -8.11 9.57 29.39
C ALA A 370 -6.71 9.15 28.93
N LEU A 371 -6.57 7.95 28.36
CA LEU A 371 -5.29 7.44 27.84
C LEU A 371 -4.85 8.12 26.53
N PHE A 372 -5.79 8.32 25.61
CA PHE A 372 -5.54 8.91 24.30
C PHE A 372 -6.46 10.08 24.01
N THR A 373 -5.99 11.03 23.21
CA THR A 373 -6.85 12.09 22.69
C THR A 373 -7.61 11.63 21.45
N TYR A 374 -8.79 12.20 21.20
CA TYR A 374 -9.54 11.97 19.95
C TYR A 374 -8.68 12.21 18.69
N LEU A 375 -7.81 13.23 18.74
CA LEU A 375 -6.92 13.59 17.63
C LEU A 375 -5.86 12.51 17.37
N GLN A 376 -5.26 11.94 18.42
CA GLN A 376 -4.27 10.86 18.30
C GLN A 376 -4.88 9.60 17.67
N ILE A 377 -6.11 9.22 18.07
CA ILE A 377 -6.80 8.07 17.49
C ILE A 377 -7.15 8.31 16.02
N LEU A 378 -7.64 9.51 15.69
CA LEU A 378 -7.90 9.91 14.30
C LEU A 378 -6.62 9.84 13.47
N GLN A 379 -5.53 10.46 13.93
CA GLN A 379 -4.24 10.45 13.24
C GLN A 379 -3.71 9.03 13.04
N THR A 380 -3.75 8.19 14.07
CA THR A 380 -3.34 6.78 14.00
C THR A 380 -4.15 6.03 12.95
N THR A 381 -5.47 6.22 12.94
CA THR A 381 -6.38 5.58 11.97
C THR A 381 -6.06 6.03 10.54
N LEU A 382 -5.92 7.35 10.33
CA LEU A 382 -5.60 7.93 9.03
C LEU A 382 -4.23 7.45 8.53
N GLU A 383 -3.24 7.37 9.42
CA GLU A 383 -1.90 6.89 9.10
C GLU A 383 -1.91 5.41 8.71
N VAL A 384 -2.56 4.55 9.50
CA VAL A 384 -2.72 3.12 9.19
C VAL A 384 -3.39 2.94 7.83
N PHE A 385 -4.49 3.65 7.60
CA PHE A 385 -5.23 3.57 6.34
C PHE A 385 -4.38 4.02 5.14
N ALA A 386 -3.73 5.18 5.25
CA ALA A 386 -2.94 5.76 4.18
C ALA A 386 -1.71 4.90 3.86
N ARG A 387 -0.93 4.51 4.87
CA ARG A 387 0.25 3.65 4.71
C ARG A 387 -0.12 2.28 4.16
N SER A 388 -1.19 1.65 4.65
CA SER A 388 -1.66 0.35 4.13
C SER A 388 -2.02 0.45 2.65
N THR A 389 -2.67 1.54 2.25
CA THR A 389 -3.11 1.76 0.87
C THR A 389 -1.93 2.02 -0.06
N VAL A 390 -0.98 2.88 0.32
CA VAL A 390 0.26 3.09 -0.44
C VAL A 390 1.08 1.82 -0.54
N THR A 391 1.22 1.07 0.56
CA THR A 391 1.90 -0.23 0.56
C THR A 391 1.23 -1.19 -0.41
N SER A 392 -0.11 -1.21 -0.47
CA SER A 392 -0.82 -2.04 -1.44
C SER A 392 -0.51 -1.66 -2.89
N VAL A 393 -0.34 -0.37 -3.20
CA VAL A 393 0.08 0.08 -4.55
C VAL A 393 1.49 -0.41 -4.86
N VAL A 394 2.43 -0.18 -3.94
CA VAL A 394 3.84 -0.59 -4.09
C VAL A 394 3.96 -2.10 -4.28
N MET A 395 3.30 -2.88 -3.42
CA MET A 395 3.37 -4.34 -3.46
C MET A 395 2.67 -4.91 -4.67
N CYS A 396 1.54 -4.34 -5.11
CA CYS A 396 0.91 -4.72 -6.37
C CYS A 396 1.89 -4.60 -7.54
N LEU A 397 2.57 -3.45 -7.68
CA LEU A 397 3.58 -3.23 -8.73
C LEU A 397 4.77 -4.19 -8.61
N PHE A 398 5.20 -4.51 -7.38
CA PHE A 398 6.26 -5.51 -7.15
C PHE A 398 5.84 -6.89 -7.67
N PHE A 399 4.64 -7.37 -7.32
CA PHE A 399 4.14 -8.65 -7.80
C PHE A 399 3.91 -8.67 -9.32
N VAL A 400 3.42 -7.58 -9.92
CA VAL A 400 3.30 -7.48 -11.38
C VAL A 400 4.66 -7.64 -12.05
N ASN A 401 5.71 -6.99 -11.52
CA ASN A 401 7.07 -7.15 -12.02
C ASN A 401 7.60 -8.58 -11.84
N MET A 402 7.30 -9.23 -10.71
CA MET A 402 7.69 -10.64 -10.49
C MET A 402 7.02 -11.57 -11.49
N VAL A 403 5.70 -11.44 -11.70
CA VAL A 403 4.94 -12.24 -12.67
C VAL A 403 5.48 -12.03 -14.09
N PHE A 404 5.81 -10.79 -14.44
CA PHE A 404 6.41 -10.49 -15.74
C PHE A 404 7.78 -11.15 -15.92
N ARG A 405 8.65 -11.07 -14.90
CA ARG A 405 9.98 -11.71 -14.92
C ARG A 405 9.89 -13.23 -14.97
N GLU A 406 8.94 -13.82 -14.24
CA GLU A 406 8.67 -15.27 -14.27
C GLU A 406 8.26 -15.71 -15.69
N TRP A 407 7.34 -14.98 -16.33
CA TRP A 407 6.94 -15.24 -17.71
C TRP A 407 8.10 -15.06 -18.71
N GLN A 408 8.90 -14.01 -18.56
CA GLN A 408 10.10 -13.81 -19.39
C GLN A 408 11.12 -14.93 -19.22
N ALA A 409 11.38 -15.36 -17.97
CA ALA A 409 12.30 -16.47 -17.70
C ALA A 409 11.79 -17.78 -18.32
N ALA A 410 10.48 -18.06 -18.23
CA ALA A 410 9.86 -19.23 -18.84
C ALA A 410 9.92 -19.22 -20.37
N THR A 411 9.85 -18.05 -21.00
CA THR A 411 9.92 -17.91 -22.47
C THR A 411 11.34 -17.87 -23.02
N ALA A 412 12.30 -17.38 -22.24
CA ALA A 412 13.72 -17.36 -22.58
C ALA A 412 14.45 -18.69 -22.31
N MET A 413 13.76 -19.66 -21.71
CA MET A 413 14.32 -20.96 -21.35
C MET A 413 14.74 -21.73 -22.61
N SER A 414 15.98 -22.23 -22.64
CA SER A 414 16.45 -23.04 -23.77
C SER A 414 15.65 -24.35 -23.86
N PRO A 415 15.55 -24.98 -25.04
CA PRO A 415 14.85 -26.26 -25.19
C PRO A 415 15.40 -27.37 -24.29
N GLU A 416 16.70 -27.36 -23.98
CA GLU A 416 17.35 -28.28 -23.05
C GLU A 416 16.85 -28.07 -21.62
N VAL A 417 16.95 -26.84 -21.11
CA VAL A 417 16.53 -26.49 -19.74
C VAL A 417 15.02 -26.70 -19.58
N LYS A 418 14.23 -26.42 -20.62
CA LYS A 418 12.79 -26.66 -20.61
C LYS A 418 12.47 -28.15 -20.53
N ARG A 419 13.19 -29.01 -21.27
CA ARG A 419 13.02 -30.47 -21.18
C ARG A 419 13.38 -30.99 -19.79
N GLU A 420 14.47 -30.48 -19.20
CA GLU A 420 14.87 -30.81 -17.85
C GLU A 420 13.80 -30.40 -16.84
N HIS A 421 13.35 -29.14 -16.88
CA HIS A 421 12.29 -28.62 -16.02
C HIS A 421 10.98 -29.41 -16.17
N ASP A 422 10.54 -29.70 -17.40
CA ASP A 422 9.35 -30.51 -17.66
C ASP A 422 9.52 -31.94 -17.12
N SER A 423 10.74 -32.51 -17.19
CA SER A 423 11.02 -33.83 -16.63
C SER A 423 10.92 -33.85 -15.10
N GLU A 424 11.43 -32.82 -14.42
CA GLU A 424 11.32 -32.65 -12.97
C GLU A 424 9.86 -32.45 -12.54
N MET A 425 9.11 -31.60 -13.26
CA MET A 425 7.69 -31.37 -12.96
C MET A 425 6.85 -32.62 -13.21
N ASN A 426 7.17 -33.41 -14.23
CA ASN A 426 6.53 -34.71 -14.47
C ASN A 426 6.82 -35.72 -13.35
N MET A 427 8.01 -35.68 -12.74
CA MET A 427 8.33 -36.50 -11.57
C MET A 427 7.43 -36.14 -10.38
N LEU A 428 7.28 -34.85 -10.07
CA LEU A 428 6.39 -34.38 -8.99
C LEU A 428 4.92 -34.73 -9.28
N ARG A 429 4.50 -34.66 -10.54
CA ARG A 429 3.15 -35.08 -10.94
C ARG A 429 2.92 -36.57 -10.71
N ARG A 430 3.91 -37.42 -11.01
CA ARG A 430 3.82 -38.87 -10.74
C ARG A 430 3.71 -39.15 -9.24
N TYR A 431 4.44 -38.40 -8.41
CA TYR A 431 4.32 -38.48 -6.96
C TYR A 431 2.90 -38.11 -6.48
N ASP A 432 2.34 -36.99 -6.93
CA ASP A 432 0.95 -36.57 -6.58
C ASP A 432 -0.10 -37.59 -7.04
N VAL A 433 0.10 -38.24 -8.20
CA VAL A 433 -0.79 -39.31 -8.67
C VAL A 433 -0.66 -40.56 -7.79
N ALA A 434 0.56 -40.98 -7.47
CA ALA A 434 0.82 -42.16 -6.64
C ALA A 434 0.25 -41.99 -5.23
N GLU A 435 0.42 -40.81 -4.63
CA GLU A 435 -0.12 -40.50 -3.31
C GLU A 435 -1.66 -40.60 -3.29
N ARG A 436 -2.34 -40.20 -4.38
CA ARG A 436 -3.80 -40.27 -4.48
C ARG A 436 -4.35 -41.65 -4.80
N THR A 437 -3.61 -42.47 -5.56
CA THR A 437 -4.06 -43.80 -5.98
C THR A 437 -3.54 -44.93 -5.10
N GLY A 438 -2.53 -44.68 -4.27
CA GLY A 438 -1.78 -45.70 -3.53
C GLY A 438 -0.87 -46.56 -4.42
N VAL A 439 -0.76 -46.25 -5.71
CA VAL A 439 0.04 -47.02 -6.68
C VAL A 439 1.30 -46.24 -7.01
N TRP A 440 2.44 -46.68 -6.46
CA TRP A 440 3.75 -46.11 -6.78
C TRP A 440 4.19 -46.56 -8.18
N PRO A 441 4.43 -45.64 -9.13
CA PRO A 441 4.95 -46.00 -10.43
C PRO A 441 6.33 -46.63 -10.25
N THR A 442 6.50 -47.85 -10.79
CA THR A 442 7.82 -48.48 -10.87
C THR A 442 8.73 -47.57 -11.69
N MET A 443 9.86 -47.14 -11.12
CA MET A 443 10.82 -46.36 -11.90
C MET A 443 11.29 -47.22 -13.08
N PRO A 444 11.38 -46.67 -14.30
CA PRO A 444 11.99 -47.40 -15.40
C PRO A 444 13.42 -47.80 -14.98
N PRO A 445 13.88 -49.01 -15.32
CA PRO A 445 15.24 -49.43 -15.04
C PRO A 445 16.23 -48.40 -15.62
N ARG A 446 17.21 -48.01 -14.81
CA ARG A 446 18.21 -46.98 -15.14
C ARG A 446 19.14 -47.40 -16.27
#